data_AF-A0A4Q9H447-F1
#
_entry.id   AF-A0A4Q9H447-F1
#
_cell.length_a   1.000
_cell.length_b   1.000
_cell.length_c   1.000
_cell.angle_alpha   90.00
_cell.angle_beta   90.00
_cell.angle_gamma   90.00
#
_symmetry.space_group_name_H-M   'P 1'
#
loop_
_entity.id
_entity.type
_entity.pdbx_description
1 polymer ?
#
loop_
_entity_poly.entity_id
_entity_poly.type
_entity_poly.pdbx_seq_one_letter_code
_entity_poly.pdbx_strand_id
1 'polypeptide(L)'
;MIAHRCITALSCLTMSNIHIEQKKMPWGLLLAGTAVAVAGVTWMMWPDSGISSSSAEMPASATTTVNESTPSQALPDQTQREADMAADMANIQAAVNGERSLGTLFDIDAQGKLSISSRTKDAMVMILEPFPQGPSPKDWESLEGRINKDLPKAAAQHAMQLLRSMNQVNLAIEQLKKANPNAEAEGKTLELFAQLKTIRRQHFDTQTANALFAEEEGWADFLLRAQSIDPEGKLSEEERRSRLEKMIAGLPDGMRAKATEVLLPPQ
;
A
#
# COMPACT_ATOMS: atom_id res chain seq x y z
N MET A 1 -21.20 -0.54 8.32
CA MET A 1 -20.06 -0.18 9.20
C MET A 1 -18.68 -0.46 8.58
N ILE A 2 -18.54 -1.42 7.67
CA ILE A 2 -17.27 -1.72 6.96
C ILE A 2 -16.88 -0.61 5.96
N ALA A 3 -17.86 0.01 5.30
CA ALA A 3 -17.64 1.14 4.38
C ALA A 3 -16.93 2.34 5.07
N HIS A 4 -17.21 2.60 6.35
CA HIS A 4 -16.56 3.67 7.10
C HIS A 4 -15.14 3.31 7.56
N ARG A 5 -14.81 2.02 7.66
CA ARG A 5 -13.50 1.54 8.12
C ARG A 5 -12.47 1.38 6.98
N CYS A 6 -12.90 1.09 5.75
CA CYS A 6 -12.03 1.18 4.57
C CYS A 6 -11.61 2.63 4.27
N ILE A 7 -12.51 3.60 4.53
CA ILE A 7 -12.22 5.04 4.38
C ILE A 7 -11.11 5.47 5.33
N THR A 8 -11.08 4.97 6.57
CA THR A 8 -10.00 5.31 7.51
C THR A 8 -8.63 4.79 7.07
N ALA A 9 -8.56 3.64 6.38
CA ALA A 9 -7.28 3.09 5.90
C ALA A 9 -6.68 3.87 4.71
N LEU A 10 -7.51 4.52 3.88
CA LEU A 10 -7.01 5.48 2.87
C LEU A 10 -6.82 6.89 3.44
N SER A 11 -7.61 7.30 4.45
CA SER A 11 -7.47 8.61 5.11
C SER A 11 -6.33 8.67 6.14
N CYS A 12 -5.85 7.53 6.66
CA CYS A 12 -4.66 7.49 7.53
C CYS A 12 -3.35 7.85 6.81
N LEU A 13 -3.35 7.97 5.48
CA LEU A 13 -2.23 8.48 4.70
C LEU A 13 -2.18 10.01 4.58
N THR A 14 -3.15 10.74 5.18
CA THR A 14 -3.09 12.21 5.33
C THR A 14 -3.87 12.65 6.58
N MET A 15 -3.36 12.40 7.78
CA MET A 15 -3.81 13.15 8.96
C MET A 15 -2.86 14.32 9.21
N SER A 16 -3.01 15.35 8.37
CA SER A 16 -2.70 16.72 8.77
C SER A 16 -4.04 17.44 8.96
N ASN A 17 -4.16 18.01 10.15
CA ASN A 17 -5.34 18.53 10.82
C ASN A 17 -6.12 19.56 9.97
N ILE A 18 -7.38 19.28 9.61
CA ILE A 18 -8.31 20.31 9.12
C ILE A 18 -9.56 20.30 10.01
N HIS A 19 -9.65 21.31 10.86
CA HIS A 19 -10.83 21.67 11.62
C HIS A 19 -11.85 22.32 10.67
N ILE A 20 -12.95 21.63 10.33
CA ILE A 20 -14.05 22.22 9.56
C ILE A 20 -15.28 22.37 10.46
N GLU A 21 -15.68 23.62 10.67
CA GLU A 21 -16.95 24.01 11.29
C GLU A 21 -18.14 23.38 10.55
N GLN A 22 -18.96 22.64 11.30
CA GLN A 22 -20.21 22.04 10.84
C GLN A 22 -21.31 23.10 10.76
N LYS A 23 -21.41 23.80 9.62
CA LYS A 23 -22.58 24.63 9.32
C LYS A 23 -23.74 23.76 8.83
N LYS A 24 -24.69 23.51 9.74
CA LYS A 24 -25.95 22.80 9.47
C LYS A 24 -26.79 23.56 8.44
N MET A 25 -27.17 22.93 7.33
CA MET A 25 -28.28 23.42 6.51
C MET A 25 -29.07 22.24 5.89
N PRO A 26 -30.42 22.30 5.90
CA PRO A 26 -31.26 21.12 5.84
C PRO A 26 -31.55 20.63 4.41
N TRP A 27 -31.59 19.30 4.29
CA TRP A 27 -32.02 18.55 3.13
C TRP A 27 -33.51 18.79 2.83
N GLY A 28 -33.77 19.37 1.66
CA GLY A 28 -35.09 19.44 1.06
C GLY A 28 -35.03 18.96 -0.39
N LEU A 29 -35.62 17.78 -0.62
CA LEU A 29 -36.30 17.31 -1.83
C LEU A 29 -35.58 17.43 -3.18
N LEU A 30 -35.43 16.30 -3.88
CA LEU A 30 -36.26 16.02 -5.06
C LEU A 30 -36.17 14.56 -5.54
N LEU A 31 -37.36 14.06 -5.85
CA LEU A 31 -37.74 12.75 -6.38
C LEU A 31 -37.62 12.67 -7.91
N ALA A 32 -37.90 11.46 -8.41
CA ALA A 32 -38.19 11.03 -9.79
C ALA A 32 -36.95 10.51 -10.54
N GLY A 33 -36.84 9.26 -10.97
CA GLY A 33 -37.86 8.27 -11.33
C GLY A 33 -37.76 8.00 -12.83
N THR A 34 -37.43 6.78 -13.24
CA THR A 34 -37.92 6.14 -14.48
C THR A 34 -37.49 4.68 -14.53
N ALA A 35 -38.36 3.88 -15.14
CA ALA A 35 -38.46 2.43 -15.04
C ALA A 35 -38.05 1.72 -16.34
N VAL A 36 -37.54 0.49 -16.17
CA VAL A 36 -37.79 -0.75 -16.93
C VAL A 36 -37.68 -0.76 -18.46
N ALA A 37 -36.79 -1.62 -18.99
CA ALA A 37 -37.15 -2.63 -20.00
C ALA A 37 -36.09 -3.76 -20.08
N VAL A 38 -36.59 -4.99 -20.02
CA VAL A 38 -35.89 -6.28 -20.16
C VAL A 38 -36.01 -6.76 -21.61
N ALA A 39 -34.97 -7.37 -22.18
CA ALA A 39 -35.05 -8.56 -23.06
C ALA A 39 -33.68 -8.93 -23.66
N GLY A 40 -33.35 -10.23 -23.67
CA GLY A 40 -32.30 -10.79 -24.53
C GLY A 40 -31.59 -12.02 -23.95
N VAL A 41 -32.06 -13.21 -24.29
CA VAL A 41 -31.72 -14.53 -23.75
C VAL A 41 -30.75 -15.28 -24.69
N THR A 42 -29.61 -15.76 -24.14
CA THR A 42 -28.84 -17.00 -24.45
C THR A 42 -28.17 -17.17 -25.85
N TRP A 43 -27.16 -18.02 -26.12
CA TRP A 43 -26.62 -19.29 -25.57
C TRP A 43 -25.15 -19.50 -26.05
N MET A 44 -24.43 -20.44 -25.39
CA MET A 44 -23.38 -21.35 -25.91
C MET A 44 -21.97 -20.84 -26.29
N MET A 45 -20.95 -21.33 -25.56
CA MET A 45 -19.99 -22.36 -26.03
C MET A 45 -18.73 -22.33 -25.14
N TRP A 46 -18.51 -23.38 -24.34
CA TRP A 46 -17.32 -23.57 -23.50
C TRP A 46 -16.62 -24.85 -23.94
N PRO A 47 -15.30 -24.84 -24.24
CA PRO A 47 -14.59 -26.05 -24.59
C PRO A 47 -14.11 -26.82 -23.36
N ASP A 48 -14.22 -28.13 -23.51
CA ASP A 48 -13.78 -29.22 -22.64
C ASP A 48 -12.28 -29.09 -22.28
N SER A 49 -11.95 -29.16 -21.00
CA SER A 49 -10.56 -29.27 -20.53
C SER A 49 -10.39 -30.67 -19.95
N GLY A 50 -9.92 -31.57 -20.80
CA GLY A 50 -9.62 -32.97 -20.45
C GLY A 50 -8.74 -33.07 -19.22
N ILE A 51 -9.23 -33.85 -18.26
CA ILE A 51 -8.55 -34.25 -17.05
C ILE A 51 -7.64 -35.42 -17.43
N SER A 52 -6.34 -35.20 -17.58
CA SER A 52 -5.36 -36.28 -17.63
C SER A 52 -4.92 -36.62 -16.22
N SER A 53 -5.58 -37.61 -15.63
CA SER A 53 -5.08 -38.35 -14.47
C SER A 53 -3.99 -39.32 -14.94
N SER A 54 -2.76 -39.14 -14.49
CA SER A 54 -1.74 -40.19 -14.54
C SER A 54 -1.42 -40.59 -13.10
N SER A 55 -1.79 -41.83 -12.75
CA SER A 55 -1.45 -42.45 -11.47
C SER A 55 -0.08 -43.12 -11.54
N ALA A 56 0.73 -42.81 -10.53
CA ALA A 56 1.56 -43.69 -9.71
C ALA A 56 2.37 -44.81 -10.38
N GLU A 57 3.69 -44.73 -10.22
CA GLU A 57 4.55 -45.89 -10.05
C GLU A 57 5.55 -45.61 -8.90
N MET A 58 5.51 -46.46 -7.86
CA MET A 58 6.51 -46.56 -6.79
C MET A 58 7.63 -47.51 -7.24
N PRO A 59 8.85 -47.38 -6.68
CA PRO A 59 9.23 -48.36 -5.66
C PRO A 59 9.92 -47.74 -4.43
N ALA A 60 10.06 -48.61 -3.43
CA ALA A 60 10.30 -48.35 -2.03
C ALA A 60 11.76 -48.05 -1.62
N SER A 61 11.83 -47.38 -0.46
CA SER A 61 12.81 -47.50 0.63
C SER A 61 14.29 -47.18 0.39
N ALA A 62 14.72 -46.06 0.97
CA ALA A 62 15.97 -45.99 1.73
C ALA A 62 15.79 -45.09 2.95
N THR A 63 15.83 -45.69 4.14
CA THR A 63 15.94 -45.01 5.43
C THR A 63 17.31 -44.35 5.51
N THR A 64 17.37 -43.01 5.62
CA THR A 64 18.54 -42.33 6.17
C THR A 64 18.07 -41.29 7.18
N THR A 65 18.34 -41.57 8.44
CA THR A 65 18.20 -40.68 9.57
C THR A 65 19.21 -39.54 9.40
N VAL A 66 18.73 -38.32 9.11
CA VAL A 66 19.51 -37.10 9.29
C VAL A 66 18.78 -36.25 10.32
N ASN A 67 19.32 -36.31 11.53
CA ASN A 67 19.03 -35.43 12.64
C ASN A 67 19.67 -34.07 12.32
N GLU A 68 18.97 -33.21 11.56
CA GLU A 68 19.38 -31.82 11.38
C GLU A 68 18.56 -30.95 12.31
N SER A 69 19.21 -30.53 13.39
CA SER A 69 18.70 -29.55 14.33
C SER A 69 18.73 -28.19 13.64
N THR A 70 17.74 -27.92 12.80
CA THR A 70 17.51 -26.58 12.26
C THR A 70 17.18 -25.67 13.44
N PRO A 71 17.98 -24.64 13.75
CA PRO A 71 17.55 -23.60 14.67
C PRO A 71 16.30 -22.98 14.04
N SER A 72 15.16 -23.21 14.67
CA SER A 72 13.95 -22.46 14.42
C SER A 72 14.30 -20.99 14.67
N GLN A 73 14.63 -20.26 13.60
CA GLN A 73 14.65 -18.80 13.65
C GLN A 73 13.22 -18.40 14.01
N ALA A 74 13.01 -18.13 15.29
CA ALA A 74 11.79 -17.53 15.78
C ALA A 74 11.56 -16.27 14.96
N LEU A 75 10.42 -16.25 14.26
CA LEU A 75 9.90 -15.06 13.61
C LEU A 75 9.95 -13.92 14.64
N PRO A 76 10.46 -12.72 14.31
CA PRO A 76 10.33 -11.58 15.19
C PRO A 76 8.86 -11.40 15.57
N ASP A 77 8.60 -11.34 16.86
CA ASP A 77 7.28 -11.15 17.44
C ASP A 77 6.63 -9.90 16.82
N GLN A 78 5.34 -9.94 16.50
CA GLN A 78 4.66 -8.79 15.85
C GLN A 78 4.81 -7.52 16.69
N THR A 79 4.82 -7.67 18.01
CA THR A 79 5.08 -6.61 18.98
C THR A 79 6.45 -5.96 18.80
N GLN A 80 7.46 -6.71 18.36
CA GLN A 80 8.80 -6.19 18.12
C GLN A 80 8.88 -5.39 16.82
N ARG A 81 8.18 -5.84 15.76
CA ARG A 81 8.05 -5.03 14.52
C ARG A 81 7.30 -3.72 14.73
N GLU A 82 6.23 -3.73 15.53
CA GLU A 82 5.48 -2.52 15.85
C GLU A 82 6.33 -1.52 16.64
N ALA A 83 7.10 -2.02 17.61
CA ALA A 83 8.05 -1.19 18.37
C ALA A 83 9.15 -0.61 17.47
N ASP A 84 9.70 -1.41 16.56
CA ASP A 84 10.73 -0.99 15.61
C ASP A 84 10.19 0.10 14.66
N MET A 85 8.97 -0.07 14.12
CA MET A 85 8.32 0.94 13.28
C MET A 85 8.05 2.24 14.04
N ALA A 86 7.59 2.17 15.29
CA ALA A 86 7.34 3.35 16.11
C ALA A 86 8.63 4.12 16.43
N ALA A 87 9.70 3.40 16.76
CA ALA A 87 11.03 4.00 16.99
C ALA A 87 11.57 4.65 15.72
N ASP A 88 11.33 4.02 14.57
CA ASP A 88 11.77 4.53 13.27
C ASP A 88 11.04 5.83 12.90
N MET A 89 9.71 5.86 13.05
CA MET A 89 8.93 7.08 12.83
C MET A 89 9.35 8.23 13.74
N ALA A 90 9.63 7.95 15.03
CA ALA A 90 10.17 8.94 15.95
C ALA A 90 11.55 9.47 15.51
N ASN A 91 12.39 8.61 14.94
CA ASN A 91 13.68 9.01 14.38
C ASN A 91 13.52 9.94 13.16
N ILE A 92 12.61 9.58 12.25
CA ILE A 92 12.29 10.41 11.08
C ILE A 92 11.81 11.80 11.52
N GLN A 93 10.90 11.87 12.50
CA GLN A 93 10.38 13.13 13.02
C GLN A 93 11.48 14.01 13.63
N ALA A 94 12.35 13.42 14.47
CA ALA A 94 13.46 14.13 15.08
C ALA A 94 14.42 14.72 14.03
N ALA A 95 14.69 13.97 12.95
CA ALA A 95 15.54 14.47 11.87
C ALA A 95 14.89 15.60 11.08
N VAL A 96 13.59 15.50 10.78
CA VAL A 96 12.85 16.57 10.08
C VAL A 96 12.81 17.85 10.92
N ASN A 97 12.58 17.74 12.23
CA ASN A 97 12.60 18.85 13.20
C ASN A 97 13.99 19.46 13.40
N GLY A 98 15.06 18.85 12.86
CA GLY A 98 16.43 19.33 12.98
C GLY A 98 17.14 18.90 14.27
N GLU A 99 16.54 18.04 15.08
CA GLU A 99 17.15 17.42 16.26
C GLU A 99 18.13 16.31 15.87
N ARG A 100 17.94 15.72 14.69
CA ARG A 100 18.89 14.84 14.01
C ARG A 100 19.14 15.32 12.60
N SER A 101 20.17 14.75 11.98
CA SER A 101 20.53 15.11 10.62
C SER A 101 19.79 14.23 9.59
N LEU A 102 19.40 14.82 8.46
CA LEU A 102 18.55 14.16 7.46
C LEU A 102 19.24 12.96 6.79
N GLY A 103 20.57 12.96 6.70
CA GLY A 103 21.32 11.84 6.14
C GLY A 103 21.09 10.53 6.90
N THR A 104 20.78 10.60 8.19
CA THR A 104 20.54 9.43 9.05
C THR A 104 19.22 8.70 8.78
N LEU A 105 18.35 9.28 7.94
CA LEU A 105 17.09 8.66 7.53
C LEU A 105 17.25 7.65 6.40
N PHE A 106 18.44 7.58 5.83
CA PHE A 106 18.74 6.78 4.66
C PHE A 106 19.72 5.68 5.03
N ASP A 107 19.32 4.43 4.81
CA ASP A 107 20.20 3.29 5.01
C ASP A 107 21.22 3.16 3.89
N ILE A 108 22.44 2.78 4.27
CA ILE A 108 23.50 2.44 3.32
C ILE A 108 23.80 0.94 3.39
N ASP A 109 24.05 0.32 2.24
CA ASP A 109 24.52 -1.05 2.16
C ASP A 109 26.01 -1.17 2.50
N ALA A 110 26.52 -2.40 2.52
CA ALA A 110 27.94 -2.69 2.80
C ALA A 110 28.90 -2.08 1.77
N GLN A 111 28.40 -1.62 0.61
CA GLN A 111 29.16 -0.95 -0.43
C GLN A 111 29.05 0.58 -0.34
N GLY A 112 28.37 1.11 0.68
CA GLY A 112 28.15 2.55 0.87
C GLY A 112 27.16 3.16 -0.12
N LYS A 113 26.33 2.34 -0.77
CA LYS A 113 25.24 2.81 -1.64
C LYS A 113 23.95 2.90 -0.85
N LEU A 114 23.04 3.74 -1.34
CA LEU A 114 21.72 3.88 -0.75
C LEU A 114 20.92 2.58 -0.87
N SER A 115 20.43 2.06 0.26
CA SER A 115 19.45 0.98 0.29
C SER A 115 18.05 1.55 0.05
N ILE A 116 17.35 1.01 -0.95
CA ILE A 116 16.00 1.47 -1.33
C ILE A 116 14.97 0.47 -0.79
N SER A 117 14.05 0.96 0.03
CA SER A 117 12.98 0.17 0.66
C SER A 117 11.76 1.05 0.98
N SER A 118 10.71 0.46 1.56
CA SER A 118 9.58 1.24 2.09
C SER A 118 10.02 2.28 3.12
N ARG A 119 11.07 2.00 3.93
CA ARG A 119 11.62 2.97 4.88
C ARG A 119 12.17 4.21 4.17
N THR A 120 12.85 4.00 3.04
CA THR A 120 13.33 5.10 2.18
C THR A 120 12.15 5.94 1.68
N LYS A 121 11.02 5.31 1.31
CA LYS A 121 9.78 6.01 0.92
C LYS A 121 9.26 6.87 2.06
N ASP A 122 9.15 6.31 3.27
CA ASP A 122 8.60 7.01 4.43
C ASP A 122 9.47 8.21 4.84
N ALA A 123 10.80 8.05 4.80
CA ALA A 123 11.74 9.15 4.99
C ALA A 123 11.51 10.28 3.97
N MET A 124 11.36 9.95 2.69
CA MET A 124 11.11 10.96 1.65
C MET A 124 9.76 11.66 1.83
N VAL A 125 8.71 10.92 2.17
CA VAL A 125 7.38 11.48 2.42
C VAL A 125 7.43 12.48 3.58
N MET A 126 8.08 12.13 4.69
CA MET A 126 8.16 13.03 5.85
C MET A 126 9.06 14.25 5.59
N ILE A 127 10.16 14.08 4.85
CA ILE A 127 11.01 15.22 4.43
C ILE A 127 10.20 16.22 3.58
N LEU A 128 9.28 15.74 2.74
CA LEU A 128 8.50 16.55 1.82
C LEU A 128 7.18 17.07 2.42
N GLU A 129 6.72 16.53 3.55
CA GLU A 129 5.47 16.94 4.21
C GLU A 129 5.34 18.46 4.41
N PRO A 130 6.38 19.20 4.85
CA PRO A 130 6.29 20.66 5.02
C PRO A 130 6.10 21.45 3.72
N PHE A 131 6.22 20.79 2.56
CA PHE A 131 6.26 21.42 1.24
C PHE A 131 5.11 20.92 0.33
N PRO A 132 3.84 21.24 0.64
CA PRO A 132 2.70 20.73 -0.13
C PRO A 132 2.65 21.23 -1.59
N GLN A 133 3.32 22.36 -1.89
CA GLN A 133 3.48 22.89 -3.25
C GLN A 133 4.87 22.60 -3.84
N GLY A 134 5.65 21.77 -3.15
CA GLY A 134 7.05 21.49 -3.44
C GLY A 134 8.02 22.49 -2.81
N PRO A 135 9.27 22.07 -2.53
CA PRO A 135 10.29 22.95 -1.97
C PRO A 135 10.73 24.05 -2.96
N SER A 136 11.04 25.24 -2.46
CA SER A 136 11.67 26.32 -3.24
C SER A 136 13.14 26.00 -3.58
N PRO A 137 13.81 26.75 -4.48
CA PRO A 137 15.24 26.55 -4.74
C PRO A 137 16.11 26.60 -3.48
N LYS A 138 15.81 27.51 -2.55
CA LYS A 138 16.54 27.64 -1.28
C LYS A 138 16.27 26.46 -0.35
N ASP A 139 15.05 25.93 -0.36
CA ASP A 139 14.71 24.74 0.44
C ASP A 139 15.46 23.52 -0.09
N TRP A 140 15.58 23.37 -1.42
CA TRP A 140 16.36 22.30 -2.02
C TRP A 140 17.85 22.37 -1.65
N GLU A 141 18.43 23.57 -1.67
CA GLU A 141 19.82 23.79 -1.24
C GLU A 141 20.02 23.42 0.24
N SER A 142 19.07 23.81 1.09
CA SER A 142 19.07 23.46 2.51
C SER A 142 18.97 21.94 2.73
N LEU A 143 18.06 21.26 2.03
CA LEU A 143 17.91 19.81 2.08
C LEU A 143 19.18 19.10 1.61
N GLU A 144 19.76 19.54 0.50
CA GLU A 144 21.02 19.01 -0.03
C GLU A 144 22.17 19.16 0.97
N GLY A 145 22.31 20.34 1.59
CA GLY A 145 23.32 20.58 2.63
C GLY A 145 23.15 19.66 3.85
N ARG A 146 21.91 19.43 4.29
CA ARG A 146 21.60 18.53 5.42
C ARG A 146 21.85 17.06 5.10
N ILE A 147 21.54 16.62 3.87
CA ILE A 147 21.73 15.23 3.42
C ILE A 147 23.23 14.94 3.19
N ASN A 148 23.96 15.87 2.57
CA ASN A 148 25.40 15.73 2.31
C ASN A 148 26.26 15.67 3.57
N LYS A 149 25.73 16.04 4.75
CA LYS A 149 26.49 16.06 5.99
C LYS A 149 26.86 14.67 6.49
N ASP A 150 25.98 13.68 6.33
CA ASP A 150 26.18 12.34 6.92
C ASP A 150 26.18 11.20 5.90
N LEU A 151 25.80 11.47 4.65
CA LEU A 151 25.81 10.46 3.59
C LEU A 151 27.08 10.55 2.74
N PRO A 152 27.64 9.40 2.32
CA PRO A 152 28.64 9.37 1.26
C PRO A 152 28.13 10.10 0.01
N LYS A 153 29.01 10.83 -0.67
CA LYS A 153 28.64 11.72 -1.80
C LYS A 153 27.73 11.06 -2.84
N ALA A 154 28.04 9.83 -3.24
CA ALA A 154 27.22 9.10 -4.22
C ALA A 154 25.82 8.73 -3.68
N ALA A 155 25.73 8.32 -2.40
CA ALA A 155 24.46 8.01 -1.75
C ALA A 155 23.62 9.28 -1.54
N ALA A 156 24.24 10.39 -1.17
CA ALA A 156 23.58 11.69 -1.02
C ALA A 156 22.99 12.19 -2.35
N GLN A 157 23.77 12.09 -3.44
CA GLN A 157 23.29 12.42 -4.79
C GLN A 157 22.09 11.56 -5.20
N HIS A 158 22.14 10.26 -4.92
CA HIS A 158 21.03 9.35 -5.22
C HIS A 158 19.79 9.67 -4.36
N ALA A 159 19.97 9.92 -3.07
CA ALA A 159 18.87 10.31 -2.17
C ALA A 159 18.19 11.61 -2.63
N MET A 160 18.97 12.61 -3.07
CA MET A 160 18.45 13.85 -3.64
C MET A 160 17.68 13.62 -4.93
N GLN A 161 18.13 12.70 -5.79
CA GLN A 161 17.40 12.33 -7.00
C GLN A 161 16.04 11.69 -6.65
N LEU A 162 16.02 10.75 -5.71
CA LEU A 162 14.79 10.09 -5.28
C LEU A 162 13.81 11.09 -4.63
N LEU A 163 14.30 12.02 -3.80
CA LEU A 163 13.47 13.09 -3.21
C LEU A 163 12.82 13.96 -4.27
N ARG A 164 13.56 14.35 -5.31
CA ARG A 164 13.00 15.15 -6.43
C ARG A 164 11.95 14.35 -7.20
N SER A 165 12.20 13.06 -7.49
CA SER A 165 11.19 12.20 -8.13
C SER A 165 9.94 12.01 -7.26
N MET A 166 10.10 11.81 -5.94
CA MET A 166 8.98 11.70 -5.02
C MET A 166 8.16 12.99 -4.97
N ASN A 167 8.80 14.16 -4.99
CA ASN A 167 8.09 15.43 -5.09
C ASN A 167 7.25 15.52 -6.38
N GLN A 168 7.75 15.05 -7.52
CA GLN A 168 6.96 15.02 -8.76
C GLN A 168 5.76 14.05 -8.66
N VAL A 169 5.95 12.88 -8.05
CA VAL A 169 4.85 11.95 -7.76
C VAL A 169 3.78 12.61 -6.89
N ASN A 170 4.17 13.30 -5.81
CA ASN A 170 3.22 13.99 -4.92
C ASN A 170 2.42 15.05 -5.66
N LEU A 171 3.08 15.88 -6.49
CA LEU A 171 2.40 16.90 -7.29
C LEU A 171 1.44 16.28 -8.32
N ALA A 172 1.83 15.19 -8.99
CA ALA A 172 0.97 14.48 -9.94
C ALA A 172 -0.25 13.83 -9.26
N ILE A 173 -0.07 13.27 -8.06
CA ILE A 173 -1.17 12.72 -7.25
C ILE A 173 -2.15 13.85 -6.85
N GLU A 174 -1.65 15.00 -6.43
CA GLU A 174 -2.51 16.14 -6.09
C GLU A 174 -3.29 16.65 -7.31
N GLN A 175 -2.69 16.64 -8.50
CA GLN A 175 -3.41 16.94 -9.75
C GLN A 175 -4.48 15.89 -10.05
N LEU A 176 -4.16 14.60 -9.90
CA LEU A 176 -5.10 13.50 -10.08
C LEU A 176 -6.32 13.66 -9.16
N LYS A 177 -6.10 13.98 -7.88
CA LYS A 177 -7.17 14.25 -6.90
C LYS A 177 -8.02 15.45 -7.32
N LYS A 178 -7.40 16.57 -7.68
CA LYS A 178 -8.11 17.78 -8.13
C LYS A 178 -8.95 17.54 -9.39
N ALA A 179 -8.48 16.69 -10.30
CA ALA A 179 -9.22 16.32 -11.50
C ALA A 179 -10.41 15.38 -11.20
N ASN A 180 -10.42 14.72 -10.04
CA ASN A 180 -11.42 13.72 -9.67
C ASN A 180 -11.98 13.97 -8.25
N PRO A 181 -12.61 15.13 -7.98
CA PRO A 181 -13.04 15.50 -6.61
C PRO A 181 -14.12 14.58 -6.03
N ASN A 182 -14.88 13.86 -6.86
CA ASN A 182 -15.98 12.98 -6.45
C ASN A 182 -15.73 11.49 -6.77
N ALA A 183 -14.47 11.10 -6.98
CA ALA A 183 -14.13 9.77 -7.50
C ALA A 183 -14.73 8.60 -6.72
N GLU A 184 -14.80 8.71 -5.39
CA GLU A 184 -15.36 7.68 -4.53
C GLU A 184 -16.86 7.48 -4.78
N ALA A 185 -17.63 8.58 -4.79
CA ALA A 185 -19.06 8.55 -5.07
C ALA A 185 -19.37 8.05 -6.49
N GLU A 186 -18.45 8.27 -7.42
CA GLU A 186 -18.53 7.81 -8.81
C GLU A 186 -18.04 6.37 -9.02
N GLY A 187 -17.56 5.69 -7.98
CA GLY A 187 -17.06 4.31 -8.08
C GLY A 187 -15.73 4.17 -8.86
N LYS A 188 -14.95 5.26 -8.99
CA LYS A 188 -13.70 5.30 -9.76
C LYS A 188 -12.46 4.83 -9.00
N THR A 189 -12.61 4.28 -7.80
CA THR A 189 -11.49 3.90 -6.91
C THR A 189 -10.47 2.98 -7.59
N LEU A 190 -10.93 1.96 -8.32
CA LEU A 190 -10.05 1.02 -9.02
C LEU A 190 -9.26 1.71 -10.14
N GLU A 191 -9.93 2.59 -10.89
CA GLU A 191 -9.33 3.36 -11.97
C GLU A 191 -8.25 4.32 -11.43
N LEU A 192 -8.56 5.07 -10.38
CA LEU A 192 -7.61 5.99 -9.75
C LEU A 192 -6.41 5.25 -9.15
N PHE A 193 -6.62 4.07 -8.59
CA PHE A 193 -5.53 3.26 -8.07
C PHE A 193 -4.59 2.78 -9.20
N ALA A 194 -5.13 2.41 -10.37
CA ALA A 194 -4.32 2.09 -11.55
C ALA A 194 -3.54 3.32 -12.07
N GLN A 195 -4.16 4.51 -12.06
CA GLN A 195 -3.49 5.76 -12.42
C GLN A 195 -2.37 6.11 -11.43
N LEU A 196 -2.58 5.93 -10.13
CA LEU A 196 -1.55 6.11 -9.10
C LEU A 196 -0.32 5.24 -9.36
N LYS A 197 -0.52 3.94 -9.64
CA LYS A 197 0.57 3.02 -9.98
C LYS A 197 1.32 3.50 -11.23
N THR A 198 0.58 3.98 -12.23
CA THR A 198 1.15 4.52 -13.46
C THR A 198 2.02 5.75 -13.19
N ILE A 199 1.53 6.72 -12.41
CA ILE A 199 2.30 7.91 -11.99
C ILE A 199 3.62 7.49 -11.34
N ARG A 200 3.58 6.53 -10.40
CA ARG A 200 4.79 6.03 -9.72
C ARG A 200 5.79 5.43 -10.71
N ARG A 201 5.32 4.63 -11.68
CA ARG A 201 6.17 4.01 -12.73
C ARG A 201 6.65 5.00 -13.80
N GLN A 202 6.09 6.21 -13.89
CA GLN A 202 6.59 7.28 -14.76
C GLN A 202 7.79 8.03 -14.15
N HIS A 203 7.85 8.11 -12.82
CA HIS A 203 8.88 8.89 -12.10
C HIS A 203 10.01 8.05 -11.51
N PHE A 204 9.83 6.73 -11.47
CA PHE A 204 10.81 5.78 -10.99
C PHE A 204 10.96 4.64 -11.99
N ASP A 205 12.17 4.10 -12.11
CA ASP A 205 12.37 2.84 -12.82
C ASP A 205 11.64 1.68 -12.10
N THR A 206 11.49 0.55 -12.79
CA THR A 206 10.72 -0.58 -12.29
C THR A 206 11.27 -1.13 -10.96
N GLN A 207 12.59 -1.20 -10.81
CA GLN A 207 13.21 -1.75 -9.61
C GLN A 207 12.97 -0.83 -8.42
N THR A 208 13.24 0.47 -8.59
CA THR A 208 13.04 1.49 -7.56
C THR A 208 11.57 1.59 -7.15
N ALA A 209 10.66 1.62 -8.11
CA ALA A 209 9.22 1.70 -7.82
C ALA A 209 8.72 0.48 -7.04
N ASN A 210 9.18 -0.73 -7.39
CA ASN A 210 8.83 -1.94 -6.65
C ASN A 210 9.39 -1.89 -5.22
N ALA A 211 10.64 -1.48 -5.03
CA ALA A 211 11.25 -1.36 -3.71
C ALA A 211 10.54 -0.34 -2.80
N LEU A 212 10.03 0.75 -3.38
CA LEU A 212 9.33 1.80 -2.64
C LEU A 212 7.85 1.47 -2.36
N PHE A 213 7.15 0.83 -3.31
CA PHE A 213 5.68 0.81 -3.30
C PHE A 213 5.04 -0.59 -3.32
N ALA A 214 5.77 -1.68 -3.58
CA ALA A 214 5.15 -2.99 -3.82
C ALA A 214 4.31 -3.50 -2.63
N GLU A 215 4.75 -3.23 -1.39
CA GLU A 215 4.00 -3.64 -0.20
C GLU A 215 2.67 -2.90 -0.09
N GLU A 216 2.69 -1.57 -0.22
CA GLU A 216 1.50 -0.72 -0.16
C GLU A 216 0.55 -1.02 -1.33
N GLU A 217 1.08 -1.16 -2.55
CA GLU A 217 0.31 -1.50 -3.74
C GLU A 217 -0.32 -2.89 -3.62
N GLY A 218 0.43 -3.88 -3.12
CA GLY A 218 -0.08 -5.23 -2.89
C GLY A 218 -1.19 -5.26 -1.84
N TRP A 219 -1.06 -4.49 -0.77
CA TRP A 219 -2.08 -4.36 0.26
C TRP A 219 -3.35 -3.69 -0.27
N ALA A 220 -3.21 -2.60 -1.04
CA ALA A 220 -4.34 -1.92 -1.67
C ALA A 220 -5.03 -2.82 -2.71
N ASP A 221 -4.26 -3.52 -3.56
CA ASP A 221 -4.78 -4.51 -4.51
C ASP A 221 -5.61 -5.59 -3.79
N PHE A 222 -5.13 -6.07 -2.64
CA PHE A 222 -5.86 -7.04 -1.83
C PHE A 222 -7.17 -6.48 -1.28
N LEU A 223 -7.17 -5.28 -0.69
CA LEU A 223 -8.39 -4.67 -0.13
C LEU A 223 -9.44 -4.38 -1.21
N LEU A 224 -9.02 -3.93 -2.40
CA LEU A 224 -9.93 -3.72 -3.53
C LEU A 224 -10.57 -5.02 -4.01
N ARG A 225 -9.82 -6.13 -4.03
CA ARG A 225 -10.36 -7.47 -4.31
C ARG A 225 -11.29 -7.96 -3.21
N ALA A 226 -10.99 -7.65 -1.95
CA ALA A 226 -11.88 -7.99 -0.84
C ALA A 226 -13.24 -7.30 -0.97
N GLN A 227 -13.24 -6.03 -1.40
CA GLN A 227 -14.46 -5.28 -1.63
C GLN A 227 -15.31 -5.84 -2.79
N SER A 228 -14.69 -6.48 -3.79
CA SER A 228 -15.41 -7.03 -4.93
C SER A 228 -16.02 -8.42 -4.70
N ILE A 229 -15.81 -9.03 -3.52
CA ILE A 229 -16.36 -10.37 -3.20
C ILE A 229 -17.89 -10.37 -3.14
N ASP A 230 -18.49 -9.27 -2.68
CA ASP A 230 -19.94 -9.12 -2.59
C ASP A 230 -20.36 -7.64 -2.70
N PRO A 231 -20.29 -7.05 -3.91
CA PRO A 231 -20.58 -5.64 -4.10
C PRO A 231 -22.06 -5.31 -3.87
N GLU A 232 -22.96 -6.28 -4.04
CA GLU A 232 -24.42 -6.11 -3.96
C GLU A 232 -25.02 -6.63 -2.64
N GLY A 233 -24.20 -7.18 -1.75
CA GLY A 233 -24.66 -7.71 -0.46
C GLY A 233 -25.55 -8.96 -0.58
N LYS A 234 -25.34 -9.77 -1.62
CA LYS A 234 -26.18 -10.92 -1.96
C LYS A 234 -25.72 -12.23 -1.34
N LEU A 235 -24.49 -12.29 -0.82
CA LEU A 235 -23.97 -13.49 -0.17
C LEU A 235 -24.50 -13.60 1.26
N SER A 236 -24.70 -14.83 1.73
CA SER A 236 -24.81 -15.07 3.18
C SER A 236 -23.52 -14.66 3.90
N GLU A 237 -23.61 -14.40 5.20
CA GLU A 237 -22.44 -14.04 6.01
C GLU A 237 -21.38 -15.16 5.96
N GLU A 238 -21.82 -16.42 6.03
CA GLU A 238 -20.97 -17.61 5.96
C GLU A 238 -20.27 -17.74 4.60
N GLU A 239 -20.99 -17.53 3.49
CA GLU A 239 -20.39 -17.59 2.14
C GLU A 239 -19.39 -16.46 1.94
N ARG A 240 -19.72 -15.24 2.37
CA ARG A 240 -18.82 -14.09 2.31
C ARG A 240 -17.57 -14.35 3.14
N ARG A 241 -17.73 -14.88 4.36
CA ARG A 241 -16.63 -15.24 5.26
C ARG A 241 -15.72 -16.30 4.65
N SER A 242 -16.28 -17.38 4.11
CA SER A 242 -15.50 -18.45 3.47
C SER A 242 -14.69 -17.94 2.26
N ARG A 243 -15.26 -17.02 1.46
CA ARG A 243 -14.54 -16.40 0.34
C ARG A 243 -13.38 -15.53 0.83
N LEU A 244 -13.59 -14.75 1.89
CA LEU A 244 -12.54 -13.93 2.50
C LEU A 244 -11.42 -14.79 3.09
N GLU A 245 -11.75 -15.87 3.81
CA GLU A 245 -10.78 -16.79 4.39
C GLU A 245 -9.88 -17.42 3.31
N LYS A 246 -10.46 -17.88 2.20
CA LYS A 246 -9.69 -18.40 1.05
C LYS A 246 -8.75 -17.37 0.45
N MET A 247 -9.22 -16.13 0.32
CA MET A 247 -8.40 -15.04 -0.22
C MET A 247 -7.25 -14.67 0.73
N ILE A 248 -7.51 -14.64 2.04
CA ILE A 248 -6.50 -14.38 3.08
C ILE A 248 -5.46 -15.51 3.11
N ALA A 249 -5.88 -16.77 2.99
CA ALA A 249 -4.96 -17.91 2.99
C ALA A 249 -3.90 -17.83 1.86
N GLY A 250 -4.21 -17.16 0.75
CA GLY A 250 -3.27 -16.93 -0.35
C GLY A 250 -2.27 -15.79 -0.14
N LEU A 251 -2.33 -15.04 0.97
CA LEU A 251 -1.42 -13.94 1.25
C LEU A 251 -0.10 -14.42 1.90
N PRO A 252 1.00 -13.66 1.72
CA PRO A 252 2.22 -13.82 2.51
C PRO A 252 1.95 -13.68 4.02
N ASP A 253 2.71 -14.41 4.85
CA ASP A 253 2.52 -14.50 6.31
C ASP A 253 2.34 -13.14 6.99
N GLY A 254 3.18 -12.16 6.65
CA GLY A 254 3.11 -10.81 7.21
C GLY A 254 1.82 -10.05 6.90
N MET A 255 1.17 -10.34 5.76
CA MET A 255 -0.11 -9.72 5.39
C MET A 255 -1.31 -10.51 5.94
N ARG A 256 -1.18 -11.82 6.16
CA ARG A 256 -2.29 -12.67 6.64
C ARG A 256 -2.83 -12.24 7.99
N ALA A 257 -1.94 -11.96 8.96
CA ALA A 257 -2.35 -11.56 10.30
C ALA A 257 -3.18 -10.26 10.26
N LYS A 258 -2.65 -9.23 9.58
CA LYS A 258 -3.33 -7.95 9.36
C LYS A 258 -4.65 -8.11 8.61
N ALA A 259 -4.70 -8.95 7.58
CA ALA A 259 -5.91 -9.19 6.80
C ALA A 259 -7.00 -9.90 7.61
N THR A 260 -6.61 -10.86 8.45
CA THR A 260 -7.53 -11.57 9.34
C THR A 260 -8.15 -10.61 10.34
N GLU A 261 -7.34 -9.80 11.01
CA GLU A 261 -7.81 -8.79 11.97
C GLU A 261 -8.80 -7.80 11.33
N VAL A 262 -8.47 -7.29 10.13
CA VAL A 262 -9.25 -6.25 9.46
C VAL A 262 -10.57 -6.79 8.88
N LEU A 263 -10.56 -7.98 8.29
CA LEU A 263 -11.69 -8.49 7.49
C LEU A 263 -12.51 -9.58 8.18
N LEU A 264 -11.95 -10.24 9.19
CA LEU A 264 -12.55 -11.36 9.92
C LEU A 264 -12.47 -11.14 11.45
N PRO A 265 -13.11 -10.09 11.99
CA PRO A 265 -13.09 -9.84 13.42
C PRO A 265 -13.68 -11.04 14.21
N PRO A 266 -13.25 -11.24 15.47
CA PRO A 266 -13.85 -12.26 16.34
C PRO A 266 -15.33 -11.93 16.57
N GLN A 267 -16.16 -12.98 16.57
CA GLN A 267 -17.60 -12.93 16.84
C GLN A 267 -17.88 -12.82 18.34
#